data_AF-A0A2E1IDG2-F1
#
_entry.id   AF-A0A2E1IDG2-F1
#
_cell.length_a   1.000
_cell.length_b   1.000
_cell.length_c   1.000
_cell.angle_alpha   90.00
_cell.angle_beta   90.00
_cell.angle_gamma   90.00
#
_symmetry.space_group_name_H-M   'P 1'
#
loop_
_entity.id
_entity.type
_entity.pdbx_description
1 polymer ?
#
loop_
_entity_poly.entity_id
_entity_poly.type
_entity_poly.pdbx_seq_one_letter_code
_entity_poly.pdbx_strand_id
1 'polypeptide(L)'
;MVLASLLVGCGGGGEGSGHAGTYAMTVKMQGEEKQLRFELKSDNTFTTVPYVNGEKMDESVSGTWKVEGDDIVSTGKDDKDGEEVGFKFNKDTLKLTAMTEDGKDRLDKFKAQFGEEALILKKL
;
A
#
# COMPACT_ATOMS: atom_id res chain seq x y z
N MET A 1 40.32 -34.39 4.51
CA MET A 1 39.57 -33.15 4.25
C MET A 1 38.20 -33.30 4.89
N VAL A 2 37.93 -32.55 5.96
CA VAL A 2 36.61 -32.48 6.58
C VAL A 2 36.04 -31.11 6.20
N LEU A 3 35.02 -31.10 5.34
CA LEU A 3 34.28 -29.89 4.99
C LEU A 3 33.31 -29.61 6.13
N ALA A 4 33.63 -28.61 6.94
CA ALA A 4 32.72 -28.05 7.91
C ALA A 4 31.56 -27.36 7.18
N SER A 5 30.35 -27.86 7.38
CA SER A 5 29.11 -27.21 6.96
C SER A 5 29.00 -25.89 7.72
N LEU A 6 29.24 -24.77 7.04
CA LEU A 6 28.83 -23.47 7.56
C LEU A 6 27.30 -23.49 7.62
N LEU A 7 26.78 -23.44 8.84
CA LEU A 7 25.41 -23.04 9.14
C LEU A 7 25.16 -21.69 8.45
N VAL A 8 24.55 -21.74 7.26
CA VAL A 8 23.84 -20.58 6.73
C VAL A 8 22.60 -20.44 7.60
N GLY A 9 22.75 -19.69 8.69
CA GLY A 9 21.63 -18.98 9.28
C GLY A 9 21.10 -18.05 8.20
N CYS A 10 20.21 -18.57 7.35
CA CYS A 10 19.54 -17.77 6.34
C CYS A 10 18.69 -16.76 7.10
N GLY A 11 19.03 -15.48 6.89
CA GLY A 11 18.61 -14.34 7.66
C GLY A 11 17.10 -14.22 7.82
N GLY A 12 16.72 -13.41 8.82
CA GLY A 12 15.34 -13.06 9.14
C GLY A 12 14.53 -12.83 7.87
N GLY A 13 13.73 -13.83 7.52
CA GLY A 13 12.81 -13.79 6.41
C GLY A 13 11.66 -12.88 6.78
N GLY A 14 11.77 -11.64 6.32
CA GLY A 14 10.74 -10.62 6.13
C GLY A 14 9.45 -10.72 6.94
N GLU A 15 9.21 -9.70 7.77
CA GLU A 15 7.90 -9.29 8.32
C GLU A 15 6.84 -8.95 7.23
N GLY A 16 6.95 -9.46 6.00
CA GLY A 16 6.03 -9.26 4.89
C GLY A 16 4.85 -10.25 4.84
N SER A 17 4.73 -11.19 5.78
CA SER A 17 3.65 -12.19 5.74
C SER A 17 2.40 -11.77 6.53
N GLY A 18 2.55 -11.06 7.64
CA GLY A 18 1.44 -10.72 8.54
C GLY A 18 0.44 -9.71 7.95
N HIS A 19 0.92 -8.81 7.09
CA HIS A 19 0.11 -7.75 6.49
C HIS A 19 -0.32 -8.07 5.05
N ALA A 20 0.08 -9.21 4.48
CA ALA A 20 -0.41 -9.62 3.18
C ALA A 20 -1.94 -9.75 3.17
N GLY A 21 -2.56 -9.38 2.04
CA GLY A 21 -3.99 -9.42 1.84
C GLY A 21 -4.52 -8.26 1.01
N THR A 22 -5.83 -8.28 0.81
CA THR A 22 -6.55 -7.23 0.09
C THR A 22 -7.20 -6.28 1.08
N TYR A 23 -7.04 -4.99 0.83
CA TYR A 23 -7.57 -3.93 1.65
C TYR A 23 -8.29 -2.90 0.78
N ALA A 24 -9.23 -2.17 1.36
CA ALA A 24 -9.86 -1.04 0.73
C ALA A 24 -9.85 0.17 1.66
N MET A 25 -9.53 1.32 1.08
CA MET A 25 -9.87 2.64 1.62
C MET A 25 -11.14 3.09 0.92
N THR A 26 -12.22 3.32 1.66
CA THR A 26 -13.55 3.63 1.08
C THR A 26 -14.01 5.01 1.51
N VAL A 27 -14.43 5.81 0.53
CA VAL A 27 -14.93 7.16 0.73
C VAL A 27 -16.28 7.29 0.04
N LYS A 28 -17.26 7.90 0.71
CA LYS A 28 -18.56 8.22 0.13
C LYS A 28 -18.66 9.72 -0.08
N MET A 29 -18.80 10.16 -1.32
CA MET A 29 -18.89 11.58 -1.68
C MET A 29 -20.01 11.79 -2.67
N GLN A 30 -20.92 12.75 -2.39
CA GLN A 30 -21.97 13.19 -3.31
C GLN A 30 -22.82 12.05 -3.92
N GLY A 31 -23.04 10.96 -3.18
CA GLY A 31 -23.82 9.81 -3.63
C GLY A 31 -23.01 8.73 -4.36
N GLU A 32 -21.71 8.97 -4.61
CA GLU A 32 -20.77 7.98 -5.14
C GLU A 32 -19.97 7.31 -4.03
N GLU A 33 -19.71 6.02 -4.19
CA GLU A 33 -18.73 5.29 -3.39
C GLU A 33 -17.43 5.16 -4.19
N LYS A 34 -16.35 5.76 -3.70
CA LYS A 34 -15.00 5.60 -4.25
C LYS A 34 -14.20 4.70 -3.33
N GLN A 35 -13.54 3.70 -3.90
CA GLN A 35 -12.63 2.83 -3.17
C GLN A 35 -11.25 2.86 -3.81
N LEU A 36 -10.19 2.89 -3.00
CA LEU A 36 -8.85 2.55 -3.44
C LEU A 36 -8.50 1.20 -2.85
N ARG A 37 -8.40 0.16 -3.69
CA ARG A 37 -8.14 -1.21 -3.25
C ARG A 37 -6.67 -1.53 -3.39
N PHE A 38 -6.05 -1.93 -2.29
CA PHE A 38 -4.66 -2.36 -2.21
C PHE A 38 -4.60 -3.87 -2.11
N GLU A 39 -3.78 -4.52 -2.93
CA GLU A 39 -3.42 -5.92 -2.79
C GLU A 39 -1.95 -6.01 -2.38
N LEU A 40 -1.69 -6.32 -1.10
CA LEU A 40 -0.34 -6.57 -0.58
C LEU A 40 -0.05 -8.07 -0.70
N LYS A 41 0.78 -8.47 -1.67
CA LYS A 41 1.09 -9.88 -1.93
C LYS A 41 2.23 -10.37 -1.04
N SER A 42 2.23 -11.67 -0.75
CA SER A 42 3.25 -12.30 0.12
C SER A 42 4.66 -12.33 -0.47
N ASP A 43 4.80 -12.00 -1.76
CA ASP A 43 6.09 -11.84 -2.45
C ASP A 43 6.64 -10.41 -2.37
N ASN A 44 6.10 -9.58 -1.47
CA ASN A 44 6.45 -8.18 -1.28
C ASN A 44 6.13 -7.27 -2.48
N THR A 45 5.29 -7.72 -3.42
CA THR A 45 4.72 -6.86 -4.45
C THR A 45 3.35 -6.33 -4.04
N PHE A 46 2.97 -5.15 -4.52
CA PHE A 46 1.61 -4.65 -4.34
C PHE A 46 1.02 -4.11 -5.63
N THR A 47 -0.31 -4.07 -5.66
CA THR A 47 -1.06 -3.26 -6.62
C THR A 47 -2.06 -2.38 -5.88
N THR A 48 -2.36 -1.21 -6.42
CA THR A 48 -3.51 -0.40 -6.00
C THR A 48 -4.38 -0.04 -7.20
N VAL A 49 -5.70 -0.11 -7.03
CA VAL A 49 -6.66 0.15 -8.11
C VAL A 49 -7.85 0.94 -7.56
N PRO A 50 -8.25 2.05 -8.23
CA PRO A 50 -9.46 2.76 -7.86
C PRO A 50 -10.72 2.04 -8.36
N TYR A 51 -11.79 2.15 -7.59
CA TYR A 51 -13.14 1.71 -7.96
C TYR A 51 -14.12 2.86 -7.72
N VAL A 52 -15.09 3.02 -8.60
CA VAL A 52 -16.19 3.98 -8.46
C VAL A 52 -17.51 3.22 -8.56
N ASN A 53 -18.36 3.33 -7.54
CA ASN A 53 -19.63 2.60 -7.43
C ASN A 53 -19.50 1.08 -7.65
N GLY A 54 -18.36 0.51 -7.25
CA GLY A 54 -18.05 -0.91 -7.40
C GLY A 54 -17.44 -1.30 -8.75
N GLU A 55 -17.34 -0.38 -9.70
CA GLU A 55 -16.69 -0.62 -10.99
C GLU A 55 -15.19 -0.30 -10.93
N LYS A 56 -14.37 -1.18 -11.51
CA LYS A 56 -12.91 -1.05 -11.55
C LYS A 56 -12.51 0.04 -12.56
N MET A 57 -11.64 0.96 -12.16
CA MET A 57 -11.08 1.97 -13.06
C MET A 57 -9.86 1.43 -13.82
N ASP A 58 -9.53 2.05 -14.95
CA ASP A 58 -8.39 1.69 -15.82
C ASP A 58 -7.07 2.35 -15.36
N GLU A 59 -6.94 2.58 -14.07
CA GLU A 59 -5.77 3.18 -13.43
C GLU A 59 -5.25 2.19 -12.40
N SER A 60 -3.94 2.01 -12.34
CA SER A 60 -3.31 1.17 -11.33
C SER A 60 -1.91 1.65 -10.99
N VAL A 61 -1.53 1.45 -9.74
CA VAL A 61 -0.14 1.58 -9.30
C VAL A 61 0.35 0.19 -8.97
N SER A 62 1.52 -0.17 -9.49
CA SER A 62 2.17 -1.43 -9.19
C SER A 62 3.57 -1.18 -8.61
N GLY A 63 3.98 -2.01 -7.65
CA GLY A 63 5.27 -1.79 -6.99
C GLY A 63 5.60 -2.80 -5.91
N THR A 64 6.41 -2.37 -4.94
CA THR A 64 6.83 -3.19 -3.80
C THR A 64 6.35 -2.63 -2.49
N TRP A 65 6.23 -3.50 -1.50
CA TRP A 65 5.89 -3.10 -0.14
C TRP A 65 6.72 -3.84 0.90
N LYS A 66 6.87 -3.20 2.06
CA LYS A 66 7.59 -3.72 3.22
C LYS A 66 7.07 -3.06 4.49
N VAL A 67 7.37 -3.68 5.63
CA VAL A 67 7.21 -3.05 6.94
C VAL A 67 8.51 -2.35 7.31
N GLU A 68 8.46 -1.07 7.68
CA GLU A 68 9.59 -0.27 8.18
C GLU A 68 9.19 0.44 9.46
N GLY A 69 9.75 0.00 10.59
CA GLY A 69 9.39 0.55 11.90
C GLY A 69 7.90 0.31 12.19
N ASP A 70 7.14 1.40 12.31
CA ASP A 70 5.71 1.39 12.61
C ASP A 70 4.83 1.54 11.36
N ASP A 71 5.42 1.58 10.16
CA ASP A 71 4.70 1.77 8.91
C ASP A 71 4.79 0.55 7.98
N ILE A 72 3.71 0.28 7.26
CA ILE A 72 3.69 -0.45 5.99
C ILE A 72 3.96 0.59 4.90
N VAL A 73 5.08 0.43 4.19
CA VAL A 73 5.52 1.33 3.12
C VAL A 73 5.32 0.63 1.79
N SER A 74 4.58 1.28 0.90
CA SER A 74 4.35 0.83 -0.48
C SER A 74 4.86 1.88 -1.46
N THR A 75 5.72 1.50 -2.39
CA THR A 75 6.27 2.39 -3.42
C THR A 75 6.19 1.73 -4.78
N GLY A 76 5.58 2.43 -5.73
CA GLY A 76 5.31 1.91 -7.06
C GLY A 76 5.25 3.01 -8.11
N LYS A 77 4.81 2.62 -9.30
CA LYS A 77 4.58 3.55 -10.40
C LYS A 77 3.15 3.45 -10.88
N ASP A 78 2.58 4.60 -11.22
CA ASP A 78 1.33 4.65 -11.97
C ASP A 78 1.57 4.01 -13.35
N ASP A 79 0.77 3.02 -13.72
CA ASP A 79 0.94 2.25 -14.95
C ASP A 79 0.61 3.08 -16.21
N LYS A 80 -0.13 4.19 -16.07
CA LYS A 80 -0.55 5.07 -17.16
C LYS A 80 0.49 6.14 -17.47
N ASP A 81 0.92 6.88 -16.45
CA ASP A 81 1.77 8.06 -16.61
C ASP A 81 3.22 7.83 -16.12
N GLY A 82 3.48 6.71 -15.43
CA GLY A 82 4.81 6.32 -14.95
C GLY A 82 5.28 7.09 -13.72
N GLU A 83 4.43 7.95 -13.15
CA GLU A 83 4.69 8.74 -11.94
C GLU A 83 5.00 7.84 -10.74
N GLU A 84 5.95 8.24 -9.91
CA GLU A 84 6.29 7.49 -8.71
C GLU A 84 5.27 7.80 -7.60
N VAL A 85 4.58 6.77 -7.12
CA VAL A 85 3.58 6.90 -6.06
C VAL A 85 4.03 6.14 -4.82
N GLY A 86 3.93 6.80 -3.68
CA GLY A 86 4.27 6.24 -2.37
C GLY A 86 3.11 6.34 -1.40
N PHE A 87 2.91 5.28 -0.63
CA PHE A 87 1.94 5.23 0.48
C PHE A 87 2.65 4.73 1.74
N LYS A 88 2.33 5.33 2.88
CA LYS A 88 2.67 4.79 4.20
C LYS A 88 1.42 4.65 5.03
N PHE A 89 1.27 3.49 5.66
CA PHE A 89 0.18 3.21 6.59
C PHE A 89 0.77 2.79 7.91
N ASN A 90 0.29 3.33 9.02
CA ASN A 90 0.69 2.79 10.31
C ASN A 90 0.27 1.31 10.39
N LYS A 91 1.19 0.40 10.74
CA LYS A 91 0.99 -1.05 10.62
C LYS A 91 -0.09 -1.60 11.57
N ASP A 92 -0.29 -0.94 12.72
CA ASP A 92 -1.22 -1.40 13.75
C ASP A 92 -2.65 -0.86 13.53
N THR A 93 -2.76 0.40 13.11
CA THR A 93 -4.06 1.09 12.91
C THR A 93 -4.52 1.09 11.45
N LEU A 94 -3.60 0.82 10.53
CA LEU A 94 -3.78 0.88 9.08
C LEU A 94 -4.23 2.26 8.54
N LYS A 95 -4.04 3.32 9.33
CA LYS A 95 -4.29 4.70 8.92
C LYS A 95 -3.18 5.17 7.98
N LEU A 96 -3.54 5.88 6.91
CA LEU A 96 -2.60 6.51 5.99
C LEU A 96 -1.83 7.62 6.73
N THR A 97 -0.51 7.48 6.81
CA THR A 97 0.41 8.41 7.49
C THR A 97 1.21 9.26 6.52
N ALA A 98 1.40 8.81 5.27
CA ALA A 98 2.01 9.61 4.22
C ALA A 98 1.53 9.17 2.82
N MET A 99 1.49 10.12 1.89
CA MET A 99 1.27 9.86 0.47
C MET A 99 2.18 10.77 -0.35
N THR A 100 2.89 10.21 -1.31
CA THR A 100 3.79 10.96 -2.20
C THR A 100 3.47 10.67 -3.66
N GLU A 101 3.66 11.68 -4.50
CA GLU A 101 3.54 11.61 -5.96
C GLU A 101 4.70 12.41 -6.55
N ASP A 102 5.59 11.72 -7.26
CA ASP A 102 6.90 12.21 -7.74
C ASP A 102 7.72 12.90 -6.64
N GLY A 103 7.83 12.22 -5.49
CA GLY A 103 8.57 12.69 -4.32
C GLY A 103 7.96 13.90 -3.61
N LYS A 104 6.81 14.41 -4.07
CA LYS A 104 6.11 15.51 -3.42
C LYS A 104 5.02 14.96 -2.49
N ASP A 105 4.94 15.48 -1.28
CA ASP A 105 3.85 15.16 -0.36
C ASP A 105 2.48 15.54 -0.96
N ARG A 106 1.51 14.65 -0.79
CA ARG A 106 0.12 14.76 -1.23
C ARG A 106 -0.87 14.48 -0.12
N LEU A 107 -0.42 14.11 1.08
CA LEU A 107 -1.30 13.67 2.16
C LEU A 107 -2.37 14.72 2.50
N ASP A 108 -1.98 15.99 2.64
CA ASP A 108 -2.91 17.06 3.01
C ASP A 108 -3.98 17.30 1.93
N LYS A 109 -3.60 17.20 0.64
CA LYS A 109 -4.56 17.29 -0.46
C LYS A 109 -5.53 16.11 -0.43
N PHE A 110 -5.01 14.91 -0.17
CA PHE A 110 -5.81 13.70 -0.08
C PHE A 110 -6.80 13.76 1.10
N LYS A 111 -6.36 14.26 2.27
CA LYS A 111 -7.22 14.54 3.42
C LYS A 111 -8.29 15.58 3.13
N ALA A 112 -7.93 16.68 2.46
CA ALA A 112 -8.89 17.72 2.09
C ALA A 112 -9.95 17.20 1.11
N GLN A 113 -9.59 16.26 0.22
CA GLN A 113 -10.51 15.68 -0.76
C GLN A 113 -11.43 14.61 -0.16
N PHE A 114 -10.89 13.71 0.67
CA PHE A 114 -11.60 12.51 1.10
C PHE A 114 -12.00 12.49 2.59
N GLY A 115 -11.47 13.41 3.39
CA GLY A 115 -11.65 13.44 4.84
C GLY A 115 -10.70 12.48 5.56
N GLU A 116 -10.12 12.92 6.67
CA GLU A 116 -9.08 12.17 7.39
C GLU A 116 -9.55 10.79 7.90
N GLU A 117 -10.79 10.71 8.38
CA GLU A 117 -11.39 9.47 8.91
C GLU A 117 -11.58 8.38 7.84
N ALA A 118 -11.65 8.77 6.57
CA ALA A 118 -11.81 7.83 5.46
C ALA A 118 -10.49 7.19 5.05
N LEU A 119 -9.34 7.71 5.53
CA LEU A 119 -8.00 7.29 5.12
C LEU A 119 -7.45 6.15 5.98
N ILE A 120 -8.26 5.11 6.16
CA ILE A 120 -7.92 3.92 6.94
C ILE A 120 -8.20 2.69 6.08
N LEU A 121 -7.23 1.79 5.97
CA LEU A 121 -7.43 0.53 5.25
C LEU A 121 -8.33 -0.41 6.06
N LYS A 122 -9.31 -1.00 5.37
CA LYS A 122 -10.11 -2.11 5.89
C LYS A 122 -9.81 -3.35 5.09
N LYS A 123 -9.49 -4.45 5.77
CA LYS A 123 -9.29 -5.76 5.13
C LYS A 123 -10.60 -6.22 4.48
N LEU A 124 -10.52 -6.74 3.26
CA LEU A 124 -11.65 -7.30 2.51
C LEU A 124 -11.82 -8.80 2.77
#